data_AF-A0A511TAE9-F1
#
_entry.id   AF-A0A511TAE9-F1
#
_cell.length_a   1.000
_cell.length_b   1.000
_cell.length_c   1.000
_cell.angle_alpha   90.00
_cell.angle_beta   90.00
_cell.angle_gamma   90.00
#
_symmetry.space_group_name_H-M   'P 1'
#
loop_
_entity.id
_entity.type
_entity.pdbx_description
1 polymer ?
#
loop_
_entity_poly.entity_id
_entity_poly.type
_entity_poly.pdbx_seq_one_letter_code
_entity_poly.pdbx_strand_id
1 'polypeptide(L)'
;MDLYRGRHADRVRGVRGTLEALTQSGTLFTQDGTRRGLSLLKALQLLQRAGARLEELSGSGVIPAPRKQERIDALYEELDTLFARADKLAGRDEASVAQLPAR
;
A
#
# COMPACT_ATOMS: atom_id res chain seq x y z
N MET A 1 -4.32 14.76 3.81
CA MET A 1 -4.99 13.44 3.68
C MET A 1 -5.08 12.95 2.25
N ASP A 2 -5.44 13.80 1.28
CA ASP A 2 -5.65 13.37 -0.11
C ASP A 2 -4.40 12.78 -0.76
N LEU A 3 -3.21 13.28 -0.41
CA LEU A 3 -1.93 12.68 -0.83
C LEU A 3 -1.80 11.20 -0.42
N TYR A 4 -2.08 10.88 0.84
CA TYR A 4 -2.00 9.51 1.35
C TYR A 4 -3.06 8.60 0.73
N ARG A 5 -4.28 9.12 0.50
CA ARG A 5 -5.35 8.41 -0.21
C ARG A 5 -4.96 8.11 -1.66
N GLY A 6 -4.39 9.09 -2.37
CA GLY A 6 -3.88 8.90 -3.73
C GLY A 6 -2.75 7.86 -3.79
N ARG A 7 -1.79 7.96 -2.86
CA ARG A 7 -0.68 7.01 -2.70
C ARG A 7 -1.16 5.58 -2.41
N HIS A 8 -2.20 5.42 -1.59
CA HIS A 8 -2.83 4.13 -1.30
C HIS A 8 -3.51 3.55 -2.54
N ALA A 9 -4.34 4.35 -3.21
CA ALA A 9 -5.08 3.93 -4.40
C ALA A 9 -4.14 3.50 -5.54
N ASP A 10 -3.05 4.26 -5.77
CA ASP A 10 -2.03 3.90 -6.75
C ASP A 10 -1.39 2.53 -6.45
N ARG A 11 -0.98 2.30 -5.20
CA ARG A 11 -0.38 1.03 -4.78
C ARG A 11 -1.32 -0.14 -4.94
N VAL A 12 -2.58 0.01 -4.51
CA VAL A 12 -3.60 -1.03 -4.68
C VAL A 12 -3.79 -1.36 -6.16
N ARG A 13 -3.87 -0.34 -7.02
CA ARG A 13 -4.00 -0.52 -8.47
C ARG A 13 -2.79 -1.25 -9.04
N GLY A 14 -1.57 -0.83 -8.71
CA GLY A 14 -0.34 -1.43 -9.21
C GLY A 14 -0.18 -2.90 -8.81
N VAL A 15 -0.45 -3.23 -7.54
CA VAL A 15 -0.37 -4.62 -7.06
C VAL A 15 -1.42 -5.51 -7.73
N ARG A 16 -2.66 -5.02 -7.88
CA ARG A 16 -3.72 -5.75 -8.59
C ARG A 16 -3.38 -5.98 -10.06
N GLY A 17 -2.90 -4.96 -10.77
CA GLY A 17 -2.49 -5.11 -12.17
C GLY A 17 -1.35 -6.11 -12.35
N THR A 18 -0.41 -6.17 -11.40
CA THR A 18 0.68 -7.15 -11.43
C THR A 18 0.16 -8.58 -11.22
N LEU A 19 -0.79 -8.78 -10.29
CA LEU A 19 -1.44 -10.07 -10.09
C LEU A 19 -2.21 -10.51 -11.34
N GLU A 20 -2.98 -9.60 -11.93
CA GLU A 20 -3.73 -9.86 -13.16
C GLU A 20 -2.80 -10.27 -14.32
N ALA A 21 -1.67 -9.58 -14.50
CA ALA A 21 -0.67 -9.94 -15.50
C ALA A 21 -0.06 -11.34 -15.26
N LEU A 22 0.22 -11.71 -14.01
CA LEU A 22 0.71 -13.06 -13.66
C LEU A 22 -0.33 -14.15 -13.94
N THR A 23 -1.60 -13.84 -13.72
CA THR A 23 -2.71 -14.75 -14.02
C THR A 23 -2.87 -14.92 -15.54
N GLN A 24 -2.90 -13.82 -16.29
CA GLN A 24 -3.12 -13.83 -17.74
C GLN A 24 -1.95 -14.48 -18.51
N SER A 25 -0.71 -14.28 -18.06
CA SER A 25 0.47 -14.91 -18.67
C SER A 25 0.60 -16.41 -18.36
N GLY A 26 -0.24 -16.96 -17.48
CA GLY A 26 -0.18 -18.35 -17.04
C GLY A 26 1.01 -18.67 -16.12
N THR A 27 1.86 -17.69 -15.80
CA THR A 27 3.07 -17.91 -15.02
C THR A 27 2.79 -18.08 -13.54
N LEU A 28 1.59 -17.77 -13.05
CA LEU A 28 1.19 -17.92 -11.65
C LEU A 28 1.47 -19.34 -11.11
N PHE A 29 1.31 -20.37 -11.94
CA PHE A 29 1.48 -21.78 -11.54
C PHE A 29 2.93 -22.26 -11.58
N THR A 30 3.87 -21.41 -11.99
CA THR A 30 5.31 -21.70 -11.82
C THR A 30 5.73 -21.46 -10.37
N GLN A 31 6.84 -22.07 -9.94
CA GLN A 31 7.34 -21.89 -8.57
C GLN A 31 7.62 -20.41 -8.27
N ASP A 32 8.24 -19.69 -9.19
CA ASP A 32 8.56 -18.27 -9.02
C ASP A 32 7.32 -17.39 -9.13
N GLY A 33 6.40 -17.69 -10.05
CA GLY A 33 5.11 -16.99 -10.13
C GLY A 33 4.25 -17.18 -8.90
N THR A 34 4.25 -18.37 -8.29
CA THR A 34 3.53 -18.65 -7.03
C THR A 34 4.15 -17.84 -5.89
N ARG A 35 5.48 -17.84 -5.74
CA ARG A 35 6.18 -17.02 -4.73
C ARG A 35 5.88 -15.54 -4.91
N ARG A 36 5.95 -15.05 -6.15
CA ARG A 36 5.64 -13.65 -6.48
C ARG A 36 4.18 -13.31 -6.18
N GLY A 37 3.25 -14.17 -6.55
CA GLY A 37 1.82 -14.04 -6.24
C GLY A 37 1.56 -13.94 -4.74
N LEU A 38 2.18 -14.82 -3.94
CA LEU A 38 2.09 -14.76 -2.48
C LEU A 38 2.62 -13.45 -1.91
N SER A 39 3.74 -12.94 -2.41
CA SER A 39 4.27 -11.63 -2.01
C SER A 39 3.31 -10.48 -2.34
N LEU A 40 2.70 -10.50 -3.53
CA LEU A 40 1.71 -9.49 -3.94
C LEU A 40 0.43 -9.56 -3.10
N LEU A 41 -0.03 -10.76 -2.75
CA LEU A 41 -1.17 -10.92 -1.84
C LEU A 41 -0.87 -10.37 -0.44
N LYS A 42 0.34 -10.63 0.09
CA LYS A 42 0.80 -10.00 1.35
C LYS A 42 0.88 -8.48 1.24
N ALA A 43 1.33 -7.94 0.10
CA ALA A 43 1.31 -6.50 -0.15
C ALA A 43 -0.12 -5.94 -0.10
N LEU A 44 -1.11 -6.62 -0.72
CA LEU A 44 -2.52 -6.22 -0.63
C LEU A 44 -3.04 -6.22 0.80
N GLN A 45 -2.67 -7.21 1.62
CA GLN A 45 -3.07 -7.25 3.03
C GLN A 45 -2.52 -6.06 3.82
N LEU A 46 -1.28 -5.64 3.57
CA LEU A 46 -0.70 -4.44 4.19
C LEU A 46 -1.42 -3.17 3.72
N LEU A 47 -1.76 -3.09 2.44
CA LEU A 47 -2.54 -1.97 1.90
C LEU A 47 -3.97 -1.92 2.43
N GLN A 48 -4.60 -3.07 2.69
CA GLN A 48 -5.90 -3.11 3.37
C GLN A 48 -5.82 -2.54 4.79
N ARG A 49 -4.78 -2.91 5.55
CA ARG A 49 -4.52 -2.33 6.87
C ARG A 49 -4.26 -0.82 6.79
N ALA A 50 -3.50 -0.38 5.79
CA ALA A 50 -3.28 1.05 5.56
C ALA A 50 -4.60 1.79 5.26
N GLY A 51 -5.51 1.16 4.50
CA GLY A 51 -6.85 1.69 4.26
C GLY A 51 -7.61 1.93 5.58
N ALA A 52 -7.61 0.95 6.48
CA ALA A 52 -8.24 1.09 7.79
C ALA A 52 -7.62 2.22 8.63
N ARG A 53 -6.30 2.44 8.55
CA ARG A 53 -5.64 3.58 9.22
C ARG A 53 -6.02 4.92 8.63
N LEU A 54 -6.24 4.99 7.31
CA LEU A 54 -6.73 6.21 6.66
C LEU A 54 -8.18 6.53 7.06
N GLU A 55 -9.01 5.51 7.22
CA GLU A 55 -10.37 5.68 7.76
C GLU A 55 -10.34 6.18 9.21
N GLU A 56 -9.50 5.60 10.07
CA GLU A 56 -9.29 6.04 11.45
C GLU A 56 -8.85 7.51 11.50
N LEU A 57 -7.84 7.87 10.70
CA LEU A 57 -7.32 9.23 10.61
C LEU A 57 -8.34 10.25 10.10
N SER A 58 -9.24 9.85 9.21
CA SER A 58 -10.26 10.75 8.66
C SER A 58 -11.58 10.75 9.44
N GLY A 59 -11.73 9.85 10.41
CA GLY A 59 -12.98 9.67 11.16
C GLY A 59 -14.17 9.25 10.29
N SER A 60 -13.91 8.75 9.08
CA SER A 60 -14.96 8.30 8.14
C SER A 60 -15.43 6.87 8.41
N GLY A 61 -14.73 6.14 9.29
CA GLY A 61 -15.07 4.78 9.69
C GLY A 61 -15.90 4.74 10.98
N VAL A 62 -16.00 3.54 11.57
CA VAL A 62 -16.68 3.31 12.85
C VAL A 62 -15.93 3.96 14.02
N ILE A 63 -14.61 4.18 13.86
CA ILE A 63 -13.75 4.78 14.87
C ILE A 63 -13.72 6.30 14.65
N PRO A 64 -14.04 7.12 15.67
CA PRO A 64 -13.94 8.57 15.55
C PRO A 64 -12.48 9.00 15.33
N ALA A 65 -12.30 10.12 14.63
CA ALA A 65 -10.96 10.65 14.37
C ALA A 65 -10.20 10.88 15.69
N PRO A 66 -8.90 10.49 15.75
CA PRO A 66 -8.07 10.71 16.92
C PRO A 66 -7.93 12.21 17.20
N ARG A 67 -8.06 12.58 18.48
CA ARG A 67 -7.94 13.98 18.94
C ARG A 67 -6.56 14.33 19.47
N LYS A 68 -5.76 13.32 19.84
CA LYS A 68 -4.41 13.50 20.39
C LYS A 68 -3.41 13.57 19.24
N GLN A 69 -2.57 14.60 19.23
CA GLN A 69 -1.58 14.82 18.18
C GLN A 69 -0.61 13.64 18.08
N GLU A 70 -0.17 13.09 19.22
CA GLU A 70 0.76 11.95 19.25
C GLU A 70 0.17 10.71 18.57
N ARG A 71 -1.16 10.54 18.66
CA ARG A 71 -1.85 9.45 17.99
C ARG A 71 -1.95 9.68 16.47
N ILE A 72 -2.16 10.93 16.06
CA ILE A 72 -2.18 11.32 14.64
C ILE A 72 -0.81 11.05 14.02
N ASP A 73 0.27 11.48 14.67
CA ASP A 73 1.64 11.30 14.19
C ASP A 73 2.00 9.81 14.08
N ALA A 74 1.68 9.02 15.12
CA ALA A 74 1.91 7.57 15.12
C ALA A 74 1.14 6.85 13.99
N LEU A 75 -0.05 7.33 13.63
CA LEU A 75 -0.82 6.76 12.51
C LEU A 75 -0.19 7.08 11.16
N TYR A 76 0.40 8.26 10.98
CA TYR A 76 1.16 8.58 9.77
C TYR A 76 2.43 7.73 9.64
N GLU A 77 3.17 7.54 10.73
CA GLU A 77 4.34 6.65 10.75
C GLU A 77 3.98 5.18 10.45
N GLU A 78 2.85 4.71 11.00
CA GLU A 78 2.33 3.37 10.71
C GLU A 78 1.96 3.23 9.22
N LEU A 79 1.33 4.25 8.64
CA LEU A 79 1.01 4.28 7.21
C LEU A 79 2.25 4.22 6.33
N ASP A 80 3.27 5.02 6.63
CA ASP A 80 4.52 5.03 5.86
C ASP A 80 5.23 3.68 5.94
N THR A 81 5.24 3.07 7.13
CA THR A 81 5.79 1.72 7.33
C THR A 81 5.03 0.67 6.52
N LEU A 82 3.69 0.74 6.51
CA LEU A 82 2.85 -0.18 5.74
C LEU A 82 3.07 -0.02 4.24
N PHE A 83 3.19 1.22 3.75
CA PHE A 83 3.49 1.50 2.34
C PHE A 83 4.87 1.00 1.94
N ALA A 84 5.91 1.30 2.71
CA ALA A 84 7.27 0.83 2.42
C ALA A 84 7.34 -0.70 2.35
N ARG A 85 6.69 -1.40 3.30
CA ARG A 85 6.65 -2.87 3.29
C ARG A 85 5.85 -3.43 2.11
N ALA A 86 4.74 -2.79 1.75
CA ALA A 86 3.94 -3.18 0.59
C ALA A 86 4.72 -2.98 -0.71
N ASP A 87 5.43 -1.85 -0.85
CA ASP A 87 6.25 -1.53 -2.02
C ASP A 87 7.39 -2.55 -2.17
N LYS A 88 8.08 -2.89 -1.09
CA LYS A 88 9.10 -3.95 -1.07
C LYS A 88 8.58 -5.29 -1.56
N LEU A 89 7.44 -5.73 -1.03
CA LEU A 89 6.81 -6.99 -1.45
C LEU A 89 6.32 -6.95 -2.91
N ALA A 90 5.88 -5.79 -3.36
CA ALA A 90 5.46 -5.55 -4.74
C ALA A 90 6.65 -5.36 -5.69
N GLY A 91 7.90 -5.34 -5.20
CA GLY A 91 9.08 -5.04 -6.03
C GLY A 91 9.07 -3.61 -6.60
N ARG A 92 8.47 -2.65 -5.88
CA ARG A 92 8.41 -1.22 -6.21
C ARG A 92 9.54 -0.39 -5.56
N ASP A 93 10.47 -1.03 -4.84
CA ASP A 93 11.49 -0.39 -4.00
C ASP A 93 12.39 0.64 -4.73
N GLU A 94 12.44 0.65 -6.07
CA GLU A 94 13.27 1.61 -6.84
C GLU A 94 12.48 2.72 -7.56
N ALA A 95 11.15 2.69 -7.59
CA ALA A 95 10.36 3.61 -8.44
C ALA A 95 9.83 4.88 -7.72
N SER A 96 9.91 4.97 -6.38
CA SER A 96 9.12 5.96 -5.63
C SER A 96 9.93 7.09 -4.96
N VAL A 97 11.17 7.35 -5.41
CA VAL A 97 11.96 8.55 -5.05
C VAL A 97 12.08 9.53 -6.24
N ALA A 98 11.58 9.16 -7.42
CA ALA A 98 11.61 10.04 -8.59
C ALA A 98 10.54 11.13 -8.50
N GLN A 99 11.04 12.38 -8.43
CA GLN A 99 10.37 13.65 -8.75
C GLN A 99 9.33 14.19 -7.77
N LEU A 100 9.84 14.81 -6.70
CA LEU A 100 9.34 16.14 -6.35
C LEU A 100 9.96 17.14 -7.36
N PRO A 101 9.17 17.95 -8.08
CA PRO A 101 9.73 19.03 -8.88
C PRO A 101 10.40 20.03 -7.93
N ALA A 102 11.72 20.20 -8.10
CA ALA A 102 12.44 21.31 -7.48
C ALA A 102 11.80 22.61 -7.99
N ARG A 103 11.31 23.43 -7.06
CA ARG A 103 11.00 24.83 -7.34
C ARG A 103 12.28 25.63 -7.37
#